data_AF-A0A7S2JVQ2-F1
#
_entry.id   AF-A0A7S2JVQ2-F1
#
_cell.length_a   1.000
_cell.length_b   1.000
_cell.length_c   1.000
_cell.angle_alpha   90.00
_cell.angle_beta   90.00
_cell.angle_gamma   90.00
#
_symmetry.space_group_name_H-M   'P 1'
#
loop_
_entity.id
_entity.type
_entity.pdbx_description
1 polymer ?
#
loop_
_entity_poly.entity_id
_entity_poly.type
_entity_poly.pdbx_seq_one_letter_code
_entity_poly.pdbx_strand_id
1 'polypeptide(L)'
;MALGRSKVFVRSKLVNLLDKACDLALSSYVLDVQRLWRGRCTRRRFHKIKAIFAELEEWHKSNKFYTRPGPEHTAIHKLGTPEVIAERLAALEPLLEEVRRLSVIFPGEQELQKVRRRMLNEAETVDAIAVAMVATEPLHMDRVITRCADLDIVIPQVQRLKHRLEEMKVQAPLIRAMQNALESNDREQLQEIYELVKAQNLHTQPERWLAGQDGARIAKDLLAAMNAQEAAMPQKASAVALAARIDANAAGEGTTCAVAAAAAAGEAAAREEPAETLRKEWEGKNKKRKSTITGLTAEDQSKILLECMGAMEICDMLRLEKALNEAIKQGVEEQEVISDAQDFYQNLAKEDWLAFKMREQVAVLEGNRRGDQSTSVKCLQNLIKHAGGLQVADEEVKLAKKAVQGRMRYRARKTVN
;
A
#
# COMPACT_ATOMS: atom_id res chain seq x y z
N MET A 1 42.78 51.48 59.65
CA MET A 1 42.36 52.43 58.60
C MET A 1 42.89 53.78 59.05
N ALA A 2 43.55 54.53 58.18
CA ALA A 2 44.00 55.89 58.49
C ALA A 2 43.31 56.86 57.53
N LEU A 3 42.77 57.96 58.07
CA LEU A 3 42.12 59.00 57.28
C LEU A 3 43.16 60.09 57.00
N GLY A 4 43.53 60.24 55.73
CA GLY A 4 44.32 61.37 55.26
C GLY A 4 43.42 62.57 54.91
N ARG A 5 44.03 63.72 54.64
CA ARG A 5 43.32 64.98 54.33
C ARG A 5 42.34 64.87 53.15
N SER A 6 42.61 63.99 52.18
CA SER A 6 41.77 63.78 50.98
C SER A 6 41.58 62.31 50.59
N LYS A 7 42.20 61.36 51.31
CA LYS A 7 42.25 59.94 50.94
C LYS A 7 42.15 59.03 52.15
N VAL A 8 41.58 57.86 51.96
CA VAL A 8 41.52 56.81 52.99
C VAL A 8 42.62 55.79 52.72
N PHE A 9 43.47 55.53 53.72
CA PHE A 9 44.52 54.52 53.65
C PHE A 9 44.07 53.23 54.36
N VAL A 10 44.06 52.13 53.63
CA VAL A 10 43.53 50.83 54.06
C VAL A 10 44.58 49.74 53.85
N ARG A 11 44.66 48.76 54.77
CA ARG A 11 45.53 47.58 54.59
C ARG A 11 44.96 46.68 53.50
N SER A 12 45.81 46.04 52.70
CA SER A 12 45.43 45.17 51.58
C SER A 12 44.34 44.13 51.92
N LYS A 13 44.42 43.50 53.10
CA LYS A 13 43.41 42.53 53.56
C LYS A 13 42.00 43.12 53.65
N LEU A 14 41.86 44.38 54.09
CA LEU A 14 40.56 45.02 54.21
C LEU A 14 40.03 45.47 52.84
N VAL A 15 40.91 45.86 51.89
CA VAL A 15 40.52 46.11 50.50
C VAL A 15 39.92 44.85 49.87
N ASN A 16 40.60 43.70 49.99
CA ASN A 16 40.08 42.42 49.47
C ASN A 16 38.73 42.01 50.07
N LEU A 17 38.48 42.35 51.35
CA LEU A 17 37.19 42.10 51.99
C LEU A 17 36.10 43.04 51.45
N LEU A 18 36.43 44.31 51.22
CA LEU A 18 35.51 45.28 50.61
C LEU A 18 35.19 44.91 49.17
N ASP A 19 36.17 44.44 48.38
CA ASP A 19 35.94 43.97 47.02
C ASP A 19 35.01 42.76 47.01
N LYS A 20 35.23 41.76 47.88
CA LYS A 20 34.31 40.62 48.03
C LYS A 20 32.91 41.05 48.44
N ALA A 21 32.78 42.01 49.36
CA ALA A 21 31.48 42.53 49.77
C ALA A 21 30.79 43.28 48.62
N CYS A 22 31.55 44.03 47.81
CA CYS A 22 31.08 44.68 46.59
C CYS A 22 30.59 43.66 45.57
N ASP A 23 31.38 42.61 45.30
CA ASP A 23 31.02 41.52 44.39
C ASP A 23 29.72 40.82 44.82
N LEU A 24 29.58 40.55 46.13
CA LEU A 24 28.36 39.97 46.68
C LEU A 24 27.17 40.90 46.52
N ALA A 25 27.32 42.20 46.80
CA ALA A 25 26.27 43.18 46.59
C ALA A 25 25.87 43.28 45.10
N LEU A 26 26.84 43.38 44.19
CA LEU A 26 26.61 43.41 42.75
C LEU A 26 25.94 42.13 42.26
N SER A 27 26.33 40.96 42.77
CA SER A 27 25.73 39.69 42.39
C SER A 27 24.23 39.64 42.70
N SER A 28 23.79 40.24 43.82
CA SER A 28 22.38 40.31 44.18
C SER A 28 21.57 41.15 43.18
N TYR A 29 22.08 42.32 42.79
CA TYR A 29 21.46 43.16 41.76
C TYR A 29 21.43 42.48 40.39
N VAL A 30 22.51 41.77 40.02
CA VAL A 30 22.56 41.01 38.77
C VAL A 30 21.47 39.93 38.75
N LEU A 31 21.27 39.20 39.85
CA LEU A 31 20.20 38.21 39.96
C LEU A 31 18.81 38.85 39.81
N ASP A 32 18.58 40.02 40.39
CA ASP A 32 17.32 40.75 40.24
C ASP A 32 17.06 41.20 38.81
N VAL A 33 18.07 41.76 38.13
CA VAL A 33 17.97 42.13 36.72
C VAL A 33 17.70 40.91 35.85
N GLN A 34 18.41 39.80 36.08
CA GLN A 34 18.18 38.54 35.37
C GLN A 34 16.76 38.00 35.60
N ARG A 35 16.26 38.06 36.84
CA ARG A 35 14.89 37.64 37.18
C ARG A 35 13.84 38.48 36.45
N LEU A 36 13.98 39.82 36.48
CA LEU A 36 13.07 40.73 35.78
C LEU A 36 13.13 40.54 34.27
N TRP A 37 14.32 40.36 33.70
CA TRP A 37 14.52 40.08 32.28
C TRP A 37 13.86 38.77 31.86
N ARG A 38 14.13 37.67 32.56
CA ARG A 38 13.49 36.36 32.31
C ARG A 38 11.96 36.48 32.40
N GLY A 39 11.45 37.18 33.41
CA GLY A 39 10.02 37.46 33.56
C GLY A 39 9.44 38.23 32.36
N ARG A 40 10.13 39.28 31.88
CA ARG A 40 9.73 40.04 30.69
C ARG A 40 9.73 39.16 29.44
N CYS A 41 10.76 38.34 29.23
CA CYS A 41 10.84 37.40 28.12
C CYS A 41 9.68 36.39 28.13
N THR A 42 9.40 35.78 29.28
CA THR A 42 8.29 34.84 29.45
C THR A 42 6.95 35.50 29.17
N ARG A 43 6.68 36.70 29.70
CA ARG A 43 5.42 37.44 29.43
C ARG A 43 5.26 37.78 27.95
N ARG A 44 6.33 38.23 27.29
CA ARG A 44 6.31 38.52 25.84
C ARG A 44 6.01 37.26 25.02
N ARG A 45 6.61 36.12 25.37
CA ARG A 45 6.33 34.82 24.74
C ARG A 45 4.87 34.40 24.99
N PHE A 46 4.40 34.54 26.22
CA PHE A 46 3.02 34.21 26.59
C PHE A 46 1.98 35.05 25.85
N HIS A 47 2.22 36.36 25.66
CA HIS A 47 1.31 37.21 24.89
C HIS A 47 1.20 36.77 23.42
N LYS A 48 2.33 36.38 22.80
CA LYS A 48 2.31 35.82 21.44
C LYS A 48 1.54 34.51 21.36
N ILE A 49 1.81 33.58 22.29
CA ILE A 49 1.10 32.31 22.37
C ILE A 49 -0.41 32.53 22.54
N LYS A 50 -0.81 33.46 23.42
CA LYS A 50 -2.21 33.79 23.66
C LYS A 50 -2.91 34.31 22.41
N ALA A 51 -2.24 35.14 21.60
CA ALA A 51 -2.79 35.63 20.33
C ALA A 51 -3.00 34.48 19.33
N ILE A 52 -1.98 33.65 19.11
CA ILE A 52 -2.06 32.50 18.19
C ILE A 52 -3.14 31.50 18.65
N PHE A 53 -3.25 31.25 19.95
CA PHE A 53 -4.27 30.34 20.49
C PHE A 53 -5.69 30.90 20.27
N ALA A 54 -5.88 32.23 20.39
CA ALA A 54 -7.16 32.84 20.09
C ALA A 54 -7.52 32.69 18.60
N GLU A 55 -6.56 32.90 17.69
CA GLU A 55 -6.76 32.71 16.25
C GLU A 55 -7.06 31.24 15.90
N LEU A 56 -6.35 30.29 16.50
CA LEU A 56 -6.62 28.86 16.33
C LEU A 56 -7.99 28.45 16.87
N GLU A 57 -8.42 29.00 18.01
CA GLU A 57 -9.75 28.76 18.55
C GLU A 57 -10.85 29.36 17.68
N GLU A 58 -10.63 30.54 17.11
CA GLU A 58 -11.55 31.18 16.15
C GLU A 58 -11.64 30.38 14.85
N TRP A 59 -10.50 29.92 14.32
CA TRP A 59 -10.46 29.01 13.19
C TRP A 59 -11.21 27.71 13.51
N HIS A 60 -10.99 27.12 14.67
CA HIS A 60 -11.69 25.91 15.08
C HIS A 60 -13.20 26.14 15.18
N LYS A 61 -13.64 27.25 15.79
CA LYS A 61 -15.06 27.63 15.91
C LYS A 61 -15.75 27.82 14.56
N SER A 62 -15.08 28.47 13.61
CA SER A 62 -15.62 28.67 12.25
C SER A 62 -15.69 27.38 11.43
N ASN A 63 -14.85 26.39 11.74
CA ASN A 63 -14.79 25.10 11.05
C ASN A 63 -15.37 23.92 11.86
N LYS A 64 -16.32 24.17 12.78
CA LYS A 64 -17.03 23.11 13.54
C LYS A 64 -18.09 22.38 12.71
N PHE A 65 -17.73 21.91 11.52
CA PHE A 65 -18.66 21.21 10.62
C PHE A 65 -19.07 19.85 11.23
N TYR A 66 -18.10 19.12 11.78
CA TYR A 66 -18.23 17.71 12.17
C TYR A 66 -18.85 17.45 13.55
N THR A 67 -19.69 18.35 14.05
CA THR A 67 -20.28 18.20 15.39
C THR A 67 -21.33 17.08 15.45
N ARG A 68 -21.98 16.78 14.32
CA ARG A 68 -22.99 15.72 14.17
C ARG A 68 -22.70 14.91 12.91
N PRO A 69 -23.02 13.61 12.89
CA PRO A 69 -22.94 12.81 11.68
C PRO A 69 -23.97 13.30 10.65
N GLY A 70 -23.68 13.10 9.37
CA GLY A 70 -24.59 13.41 8.27
C GLY A 70 -24.02 14.36 7.21
N PRO A 71 -24.66 14.37 6.03
CA PRO A 71 -24.12 15.05 4.84
C PRO A 71 -24.11 16.57 4.97
N GLU A 72 -25.04 17.15 5.72
CA GLU A 72 -25.16 18.60 5.92
C GLU A 72 -24.00 19.19 6.76
N HIS A 73 -23.30 18.31 7.48
CA HIS A 73 -22.23 18.61 8.44
C HIS A 73 -20.82 18.37 7.87
N THR A 74 -20.71 18.12 6.56
CA THR A 74 -19.43 17.99 5.86
C THR A 74 -18.86 19.36 5.46
N ALA A 75 -17.54 19.46 5.34
CA ALA A 75 -16.90 20.70 4.91
C ALA A 75 -17.25 20.99 3.45
N ILE A 76 -17.34 19.96 2.60
CA ILE A 76 -17.72 20.12 1.20
C ILE A 76 -19.14 20.67 1.04
N HIS A 77 -20.10 20.28 1.88
CA HIS A 77 -21.45 20.83 1.83
C HIS A 77 -21.51 22.31 2.24
N LYS A 78 -20.66 22.74 3.19
CA LYS A 78 -20.64 24.13 3.67
C LYS A 78 -19.79 25.07 2.81
N LEU A 79 -18.67 24.58 2.28
CA LEU A 79 -17.70 25.37 1.51
C LEU A 79 -17.86 25.21 0.00
N GLY A 80 -18.57 24.17 -0.46
CA GLY A 80 -18.95 23.95 -1.84
C GLY A 80 -17.84 23.33 -2.70
N THR A 81 -16.64 23.93 -2.71
CA THR A 81 -15.55 23.50 -3.60
C THR A 81 -14.31 23.03 -2.83
N PRO A 82 -13.54 22.08 -3.39
CA PRO A 82 -12.29 21.60 -2.79
C PRO A 82 -11.22 22.71 -2.71
N GLU A 83 -11.25 23.67 -3.62
CA GLU A 83 -10.33 24.82 -3.63
C GLU A 83 -10.50 25.70 -2.38
N VAL A 84 -11.75 26.01 -2.00
CA VAL A 84 -12.03 26.80 -0.79
C VAL A 84 -11.60 26.03 0.47
N ILE A 85 -11.74 24.71 0.48
CA ILE A 85 -11.22 23.86 1.57
C ILE A 85 -9.69 24.00 1.63
N ALA A 86 -8.99 23.91 0.50
CA ALA A 86 -7.54 24.05 0.44
C ALA A 86 -7.06 25.43 0.92
N GLU A 87 -7.74 26.52 0.55
CA GLU A 87 -7.44 27.87 1.04
C GLU A 87 -7.59 27.98 2.56
N ARG A 88 -8.66 27.41 3.12
CA ARG A 88 -8.89 27.40 4.59
C ARG A 88 -7.82 26.61 5.33
N LEU A 89 -7.36 25.49 4.76
CA LEU A 89 -6.28 24.69 5.30
C LEU A 89 -4.92 25.40 5.15
N ALA A 90 -4.70 26.12 4.05
CA ALA A 90 -3.48 26.90 3.82
C ALA A 90 -3.34 28.05 4.84
N ALA A 91 -4.46 28.66 5.26
CA ALA A 91 -4.47 29.65 6.34
C ALA A 91 -4.14 29.06 7.72
N LEU A 92 -4.38 27.76 7.94
CA LEU A 92 -4.13 27.08 9.22
C LEU A 92 -2.65 26.68 9.39
N GLU A 93 -1.98 26.28 8.31
CA GLU A 93 -0.60 25.79 8.37
C GLU A 93 0.41 26.76 9.02
N PRO A 94 0.43 28.07 8.68
CA PRO A 94 1.38 29.00 9.31
C PRO A 94 1.14 29.14 10.81
N LEU A 95 -0.13 29.11 11.27
CA LEU A 95 -0.47 29.16 12.70
C LEU A 95 0.07 27.93 13.45
N LEU A 96 -0.09 26.74 12.85
CA LEU A 96 0.44 25.50 13.41
C LEU A 96 1.98 25.49 13.44
N GLU A 97 2.62 26.01 12.40
CA GLU A 97 4.08 26.12 12.33
C GLU A 97 4.61 27.10 13.40
N GLU A 98 3.92 28.22 13.62
CA GLU A 98 4.27 29.15 14.70
C GLU A 98 4.13 28.52 16.09
N VAL A 99 3.08 27.75 16.35
CA VAL A 99 2.93 27.00 17.62
C VAL A 99 4.07 25.99 17.80
N ARG A 100 4.42 25.24 16.76
CA ARG A 100 5.55 24.30 16.79
C ARG A 100 6.88 24.99 17.08
N ARG A 101 7.14 26.14 16.44
CA ARG A 101 8.32 26.98 16.69
C ARG A 101 8.37 27.48 18.13
N LEU A 102 7.21 27.77 18.72
CA LEU A 102 7.09 28.18 20.11
C LEU A 102 7.17 27.02 21.11
N SER A 103 7.30 25.77 20.67
CA SER A 103 7.50 24.59 21.53
C SER A 103 6.51 24.49 22.70
N VAL A 104 5.26 24.91 22.49
CA VAL A 104 4.18 24.83 23.48
C VAL A 104 3.10 23.91 22.94
N ILE A 105 2.60 23.03 23.79
CA ILE A 105 1.49 22.12 23.47
C ILE A 105 0.19 22.93 23.50
N PHE A 106 -0.54 22.96 22.37
CA PHE A 106 -1.87 23.56 22.32
C PHE A 106 -2.91 22.53 22.81
N PRO A 107 -3.72 22.82 23.84
CA PRO A 107 -4.67 21.85 24.39
C PRO A 107 -5.65 21.25 23.37
N GLY A 108 -6.05 22.02 22.35
CA GLY A 108 -6.97 21.59 21.29
C GLY A 108 -6.30 21.05 20.02
N GLU A 109 -4.98 20.79 20.04
CA GLU A 109 -4.23 20.44 18.83
C GLU A 109 -4.76 19.16 18.17
N GLN A 110 -5.12 18.16 18.97
CA GLN A 110 -5.63 16.90 18.43
C GLN A 110 -6.97 17.06 17.72
N GLU A 111 -7.89 17.84 18.28
CA GLU A 111 -9.20 18.10 17.66
C GLU A 111 -9.03 18.87 16.36
N LEU A 112 -8.20 19.91 16.38
CA LEU A 112 -7.86 20.71 15.22
C LEU A 112 -7.22 19.85 14.10
N GLN A 113 -6.30 18.95 14.45
CA GLN A 113 -5.69 18.01 13.52
C GLN A 113 -6.68 16.96 12.98
N LYS A 114 -7.71 16.59 13.75
CA LYS A 114 -8.80 15.72 13.26
C LYS A 114 -9.65 16.45 12.24
N VAL A 115 -10.07 17.69 12.52
CA VAL A 115 -10.82 18.55 11.60
C VAL A 115 -10.02 18.77 10.31
N ARG A 116 -8.74 19.15 10.43
CA ARG A 116 -7.82 19.33 9.29
C ARG A 116 -7.74 18.07 8.42
N ARG A 117 -7.47 16.90 9.02
CA ARG A 117 -7.34 15.64 8.28
C ARG A 117 -8.64 15.27 7.57
N ARG A 118 -9.78 15.50 8.22
CA ARG A 118 -11.09 15.21 7.61
C ARG A 118 -11.38 16.13 6.44
N MET A 119 -11.12 17.44 6.56
CA MET A 119 -11.25 18.40 5.46
C MET A 119 -10.37 18.04 4.27
N LEU A 120 -9.11 17.66 4.53
CA LEU A 120 -8.16 17.24 3.50
C LEU A 120 -8.64 15.97 2.78
N ASN A 121 -9.08 14.96 3.53
CA ASN A 121 -9.62 13.74 2.94
C ASN A 121 -10.86 14.01 2.09
N GLU A 122 -11.76 14.90 2.53
CA GLU A 122 -12.92 15.30 1.74
C GLU A 122 -12.49 15.94 0.41
N ALA A 123 -11.58 16.92 0.45
CA ALA A 123 -11.07 17.57 -0.76
C ALA A 123 -10.44 16.55 -1.73
N GLU A 124 -9.55 15.69 -1.24
CA GLU A 124 -8.90 14.65 -2.05
C GLU A 124 -9.91 13.67 -2.65
N THR A 125 -10.95 13.28 -1.89
CA THR A 125 -11.99 12.39 -2.44
C THR A 125 -12.83 13.06 -3.51
N VAL A 126 -13.09 14.37 -3.41
CA VAL A 126 -13.81 15.13 -4.43
C VAL A 126 -12.99 15.21 -5.72
N ASP A 127 -11.70 15.47 -5.62
CA ASP A 127 -10.80 15.45 -6.78
C ASP A 127 -10.72 14.04 -7.39
N ALA A 128 -10.70 13.01 -6.55
CA ALA A 128 -10.72 11.61 -6.99
C ALA A 128 -12.02 11.23 -7.73
N ILE A 129 -13.18 11.84 -7.41
CA ILE A 129 -14.42 11.64 -8.18
C ILE A 129 -14.22 12.09 -9.63
N ALA A 130 -13.59 13.25 -9.85
CA ALA A 130 -13.37 13.77 -11.21
C ALA A 130 -12.47 12.83 -12.03
N VAL A 131 -11.43 12.26 -11.40
CA VAL A 131 -10.55 11.25 -12.03
C VAL A 131 -11.32 9.95 -12.30
N ALA A 132 -12.09 9.46 -11.32
CA ALA A 132 -12.86 8.23 -11.44
C ALA A 132 -13.96 8.30 -12.50
N MET A 133 -14.50 9.49 -12.79
CA MET A 133 -15.45 9.71 -13.87
C MET A 133 -14.84 9.51 -15.26
N VAL A 134 -13.51 9.60 -15.42
CA VAL A 134 -12.81 9.34 -16.69
C VAL A 134 -12.23 7.93 -16.74
N ALA A 135 -11.95 7.33 -15.58
CA ALA A 135 -11.36 5.99 -15.48
C ALA A 135 -12.22 4.91 -16.16
N THR A 136 -11.55 3.84 -16.60
CA THR A 136 -12.16 2.64 -17.22
C THR A 136 -12.23 1.45 -16.27
N GLU A 137 -11.68 1.56 -15.07
CA GLU A 137 -11.59 0.46 -14.10
C GLU A 137 -12.74 0.47 -13.07
N PRO A 138 -13.56 -0.59 -12.98
CA PRO A 138 -14.67 -0.68 -12.02
C PRO A 138 -14.24 -0.62 -10.56
N LEU A 139 -13.10 -1.26 -10.22
CA LEU A 139 -12.60 -1.31 -8.85
C LEU A 139 -12.22 0.07 -8.33
N HIS A 140 -11.69 0.94 -9.19
CA HIS A 140 -11.33 2.29 -8.80
C HIS A 140 -12.58 3.13 -8.47
N MET A 141 -13.61 3.07 -9.32
CA MET A 141 -14.87 3.78 -9.07
C MET A 141 -15.56 3.32 -7.78
N ASP A 142 -15.62 2.00 -7.54
CA ASP A 142 -16.24 1.41 -6.35
C ASP A 142 -15.52 1.85 -5.05
N ARG A 143 -14.18 1.89 -5.07
CA ARG A 143 -13.38 2.42 -3.95
C ARG A 143 -13.66 3.90 -3.68
N VAL A 144 -13.78 4.72 -4.72
CA VAL A 144 -14.11 6.15 -4.56
C VAL A 144 -15.52 6.33 -4.03
N ILE A 145 -16.51 5.59 -4.56
CA ILE A 145 -17.90 5.62 -4.07
C ILE A 145 -17.98 5.20 -2.60
N THR A 146 -17.27 4.14 -2.21
CA THR A 146 -17.22 3.67 -0.82
C THR A 146 -16.63 4.75 0.09
N ARG A 147 -15.51 5.36 -0.30
CA ARG A 147 -14.92 6.48 0.45
C ARG A 147 -15.85 7.69 0.56
N CYS A 148 -16.62 7.99 -0.49
CA CYS A 148 -17.62 9.06 -0.44
C CYS A 148 -18.73 8.73 0.57
N ALA A 149 -19.15 7.46 0.65
CA ALA A 149 -20.12 7.02 1.65
C ALA A 149 -19.55 7.11 3.08
N ASP A 150 -18.30 6.68 3.29
CA ASP A 150 -17.61 6.76 4.59
C ASP A 150 -17.46 8.20 5.11
N LEU A 151 -17.34 9.17 4.20
CA LEU A 151 -17.20 10.60 4.52
C LEU A 151 -18.54 11.35 4.50
N ASP A 152 -19.67 10.67 4.31
CA ASP A 152 -21.01 11.27 4.15
C ASP A 152 -21.10 12.31 3.00
N ILE A 153 -20.30 12.15 1.94
CA ILE A 153 -20.25 13.08 0.81
C ILE A 153 -21.42 12.80 -0.15
N VAL A 154 -22.39 13.70 -0.18
CA VAL A 154 -23.57 13.62 -1.05
C VAL A 154 -23.52 14.75 -2.08
N ILE A 155 -22.91 14.47 -3.23
CA ILE A 155 -22.81 15.41 -4.36
C ILE A 155 -23.39 14.74 -5.62
N PRO A 156 -24.08 15.47 -6.53
CA PRO A 156 -24.64 14.88 -7.74
C PRO A 156 -23.64 14.08 -8.61
N GLN A 157 -22.35 14.42 -8.60
CA GLN A 157 -21.35 13.62 -9.33
C GLN A 157 -21.21 12.20 -8.78
N VAL A 158 -21.40 11.97 -7.48
CA VAL A 158 -21.35 10.63 -6.87
C VAL A 158 -22.46 9.74 -7.41
N GLN A 159 -23.67 10.28 -7.59
CA GLN A 159 -24.78 9.51 -8.17
C GLN A 159 -24.55 9.18 -9.65
N ARG A 160 -23.97 10.11 -10.41
CA ARG A 160 -23.53 9.84 -11.80
C ARG A 160 -22.46 8.76 -11.85
N LEU A 161 -21.51 8.78 -10.92
CA LEU A 161 -20.47 7.76 -10.81
C LEU A 161 -21.04 6.38 -10.45
N LYS A 162 -22.03 6.32 -9.54
CA LYS A 162 -22.75 5.08 -9.20
C LYS A 162 -23.46 4.49 -10.42
N HIS A 163 -24.21 5.30 -11.15
CA HIS A 163 -24.88 4.86 -12.38
C HIS A 163 -23.86 4.35 -13.42
N ARG A 164 -22.78 5.11 -13.65
CA ARG A 164 -21.70 4.70 -14.55
C ARG A 164 -21.06 3.37 -14.14
N LEU A 165 -20.87 3.14 -12.83
CA LEU A 165 -20.33 1.88 -12.31
C LEU A 165 -21.28 0.72 -12.61
N GLU A 166 -22.59 0.90 -12.42
CA GLU A 166 -23.61 -0.12 -12.75
C GLU A 166 -23.59 -0.45 -14.24
N GLU A 167 -23.54 0.56 -15.11
CA GLU A 167 -23.41 0.36 -16.56
C GLU A 167 -22.12 -0.39 -16.91
N MET A 168 -21.01 -0.04 -16.28
CA MET A 168 -19.72 -0.68 -16.55
C MET A 168 -19.65 -2.12 -16.05
N LYS A 169 -20.33 -2.46 -14.95
CA LYS A 169 -20.44 -3.83 -14.46
C LYS A 169 -21.16 -4.74 -15.46
N VAL A 170 -22.06 -4.18 -16.27
CA VAL A 170 -22.74 -4.90 -17.37
C VAL A 170 -21.90 -4.90 -18.64
N GLN A 171 -21.35 -3.74 -19.05
CA GLN A 171 -20.64 -3.60 -20.32
C GLN A 171 -19.28 -4.30 -20.35
N ALA A 172 -18.50 -4.29 -19.25
CA ALA A 172 -17.15 -4.85 -19.27
C ALA A 172 -17.10 -6.38 -19.50
N PRO A 173 -17.96 -7.21 -18.84
CA PRO A 173 -18.06 -8.63 -19.16
C PRO A 173 -18.52 -8.88 -20.60
N LEU A 174 -19.49 -8.10 -21.10
CA LEU A 174 -19.96 -8.23 -22.49
C LEU A 174 -18.85 -7.95 -23.50
N ILE A 175 -18.03 -6.92 -23.27
CA ILE A 175 -16.90 -6.60 -24.16
C ILE A 175 -15.89 -7.75 -24.17
N ARG A 176 -15.55 -8.31 -23.02
CA ARG A 176 -14.67 -9.48 -22.95
C ARG A 176 -15.27 -10.70 -23.64
N ALA A 177 -16.56 -10.95 -23.47
CA ALA A 177 -17.25 -12.03 -24.16
C ALA A 177 -17.21 -11.83 -25.68
N MET A 178 -17.50 -10.62 -26.18
CA MET A 178 -17.41 -10.30 -27.61
C MET A 178 -16.01 -10.49 -28.17
N GLN A 179 -14.97 -10.07 -27.44
CA GLN A 179 -13.57 -10.28 -27.84
C GLN A 179 -13.24 -11.77 -27.95
N ASN A 180 -13.60 -12.55 -26.92
CA ASN A 180 -13.37 -14.00 -26.92
C ASN A 180 -14.13 -14.71 -28.05
N ALA A 181 -15.35 -14.29 -28.37
CA ALA A 181 -16.14 -14.88 -29.46
C ALA A 181 -15.62 -14.50 -30.85
N LEU A 182 -15.08 -13.29 -31.01
CA LEU A 182 -14.36 -12.89 -32.22
C LEU A 182 -13.08 -13.70 -32.41
N GLU A 183 -12.39 -14.04 -31.32
CA GLU A 183 -11.19 -14.89 -31.36
C GLU A 183 -11.53 -16.36 -31.66
N SER A 184 -12.58 -16.90 -31.05
CA SER A 184 -13.01 -18.29 -31.26
C SER A 184 -13.66 -18.53 -32.63
N ASN A 185 -14.24 -17.48 -33.23
CA ASN A 185 -15.04 -17.57 -34.46
C ASN A 185 -16.18 -18.62 -34.38
N ASP A 186 -16.66 -18.92 -33.17
CA ASP A 186 -17.77 -19.85 -32.97
C ASP A 186 -19.11 -19.15 -33.21
N ARG A 187 -19.90 -19.67 -34.16
CA ARG A 187 -21.17 -19.06 -34.59
C ARG A 187 -22.17 -18.96 -33.45
N GLU A 188 -22.29 -20.02 -32.65
CA GLU A 188 -23.29 -20.09 -31.58
C GLU A 188 -22.97 -19.04 -30.51
N GLN A 189 -21.68 -18.93 -30.13
CA GLN A 189 -21.20 -17.92 -29.19
C GLN A 189 -21.41 -16.49 -29.70
N LEU A 190 -21.10 -16.23 -30.99
CA LEU A 190 -21.31 -14.91 -31.59
C LEU A 190 -22.79 -14.48 -31.53
N GLN A 191 -23.71 -15.41 -31.83
CA GLN A 191 -25.14 -15.15 -31.82
C GLN A 191 -25.68 -14.94 -30.40
N GLU A 192 -25.31 -15.79 -29.45
CA GLU A 192 -25.69 -15.64 -28.03
C GLU A 192 -25.24 -14.29 -27.46
N ILE A 193 -23.99 -13.91 -27.70
CA ILE A 193 -23.45 -12.64 -27.19
C ILE A 193 -24.14 -11.45 -27.87
N TYR A 194 -24.44 -11.54 -29.16
CA TYR A 194 -25.19 -10.49 -29.86
C TYR A 194 -26.61 -10.33 -29.29
N GLU A 195 -27.29 -11.42 -28.94
CA GLU A 195 -28.58 -11.36 -28.26
C GLU A 195 -28.49 -10.68 -26.88
N LEU A 196 -27.43 -10.93 -26.11
CA LEU A 196 -27.17 -10.22 -24.85
C LEU A 196 -26.94 -8.71 -25.07
N VAL A 197 -26.19 -8.34 -26.10
CA VAL A 197 -25.98 -6.93 -26.49
C VAL A 197 -27.29 -6.28 -26.94
N LYS A 198 -28.15 -7.04 -27.65
CA LYS A 198 -29.47 -6.61 -28.08
C LYS A 198 -30.41 -6.38 -26.90
N ALA A 199 -30.40 -7.29 -25.92
CA ALA A 199 -31.21 -7.19 -24.69
C ALA A 199 -30.89 -5.92 -23.89
N GLN A 200 -29.63 -5.47 -23.90
CA GLN A 200 -29.21 -4.22 -23.27
C GLN A 200 -29.43 -2.96 -24.13
N ASN A 201 -30.02 -3.09 -25.32
CA ASN A 201 -30.23 -2.02 -26.31
C ASN A 201 -28.95 -1.28 -26.76
N LEU A 202 -27.78 -1.93 -26.61
CA LEU A 202 -26.48 -1.34 -26.95
C LEU A 202 -26.16 -1.39 -28.46
N HIS A 203 -26.90 -2.22 -29.22
CA HIS A 203 -26.76 -2.34 -30.67
C HIS A 203 -27.35 -1.15 -31.45
N THR A 204 -28.44 -0.55 -30.96
CA THR A 204 -29.12 0.58 -31.64
C THR A 204 -28.51 1.93 -31.29
N GLN A 205 -27.98 2.06 -30.07
CA GLN A 205 -27.48 3.33 -29.53
C GLN A 205 -25.99 3.23 -29.21
N PRO A 206 -25.10 3.54 -30.18
CA PRO A 206 -23.66 3.49 -29.94
C PRO A 206 -23.20 4.49 -28.87
N GLU A 207 -23.96 5.56 -28.62
CA GLU A 207 -23.69 6.56 -27.59
C GLU A 207 -23.84 6.05 -26.15
N ARG A 208 -24.55 4.92 -25.96
CA ARG A 208 -24.75 4.32 -24.64
C ARG A 208 -23.55 3.50 -24.18
N TRP A 209 -22.59 3.22 -25.06
CA TRP A 209 -21.32 2.63 -24.68
C TRP A 209 -20.49 3.63 -23.89
N LEU A 210 -19.89 3.17 -22.79
CA LEU A 210 -19.03 4.01 -21.98
C LEU A 210 -17.80 4.45 -22.79
N ALA A 211 -17.58 5.76 -22.82
CA ALA A 211 -16.43 6.35 -23.51
C ALA A 211 -15.11 5.75 -22.99
N GLY A 212 -14.24 5.35 -23.91
CA GLY A 212 -12.94 4.74 -23.60
C GLY A 212 -12.93 3.21 -23.57
N GLN A 213 -14.10 2.55 -23.64
CA GLN A 213 -14.17 1.12 -23.95
C GLN A 213 -14.50 0.97 -25.43
N ASP A 214 -13.67 0.26 -26.20
CA ASP A 214 -13.84 0.02 -27.64
C ASP A 214 -15.11 -0.82 -28.00
N GLY A 215 -16.10 -0.90 -27.10
CA GLY A 215 -17.30 -1.72 -27.21
C GLY A 215 -18.13 -1.40 -28.45
N ALA A 216 -18.28 -0.13 -28.83
CA ALA A 216 -18.99 0.24 -30.04
C ALA A 216 -18.29 -0.23 -31.33
N ARG A 217 -16.95 -0.30 -31.34
CA ARG A 217 -16.18 -0.85 -32.46
C ARG A 217 -16.30 -2.36 -32.49
N ILE A 218 -16.06 -3.01 -31.35
CA ILE A 218 -16.13 -4.47 -31.20
C ILE A 218 -17.52 -5.01 -31.56
N ALA A 219 -18.60 -4.31 -31.18
CA ALA A 219 -19.96 -4.72 -31.55
C ALA A 219 -20.22 -4.62 -33.06
N LYS A 220 -19.62 -3.65 -33.76
CA LYS A 220 -19.68 -3.57 -35.23
C LYS A 220 -18.89 -4.70 -35.89
N ASP A 221 -17.71 -5.00 -35.35
CA ASP A 221 -16.86 -6.08 -35.83
C ASP A 221 -17.55 -7.44 -35.64
N LEU A 222 -18.22 -7.63 -34.50
CA LEU A 222 -19.05 -8.81 -34.19
C LEU A 222 -20.16 -9.00 -35.24
N LEU A 223 -20.90 -7.93 -35.56
CA LEU A 223 -21.97 -7.98 -36.55
C LEU A 223 -21.44 -8.25 -37.96
N ALA A 224 -20.28 -7.68 -38.32
CA ALA A 224 -19.62 -7.97 -39.59
C ALA A 224 -19.16 -9.44 -39.67
N ALA A 225 -18.62 -10.00 -38.59
CA ALA A 225 -18.21 -11.41 -38.51
C ALA A 225 -19.40 -12.36 -38.64
N MET A 226 -20.53 -12.06 -37.97
CA MET A 226 -21.77 -12.84 -38.10
C MET A 226 -22.29 -12.84 -39.54
N ASN A 227 -22.40 -11.67 -40.16
CA ASN A 227 -22.85 -11.55 -41.55
C ASN A 227 -21.92 -12.29 -42.53
N ALA A 228 -20.60 -12.24 -42.29
CA ALA A 228 -19.62 -12.97 -43.10
C ALA A 228 -19.77 -14.50 -42.97
N GLN A 229 -20.06 -15.02 -41.78
CA GLN A 229 -20.32 -16.45 -41.58
C GLN A 229 -21.63 -16.90 -42.25
N GLU A 230 -22.67 -16.08 -42.20
CA GLU A 230 -23.92 -16.35 -42.93
C GLU A 230 -23.71 -16.36 -44.45
N ALA A 231 -22.89 -15.44 -44.98
CA ALA A 231 -22.55 -15.41 -46.40
C ALA A 231 -21.65 -16.59 -46.86
N ALA A 232 -20.83 -17.16 -45.97
CA ALA A 232 -19.96 -18.30 -46.28
C ALA A 232 -20.68 -19.66 -46.29
N MET A 233 -21.82 -19.79 -45.58
CA MET A 233 -22.65 -21.00 -45.56
C MET A 233 -23.12 -21.49 -46.95
N PRO A 234 -23.68 -20.64 -47.84
CA PRO A 234 -24.08 -21.09 -49.18
C PRO A 234 -22.89 -21.50 -50.07
N GLN A 235 -21.69 -20.96 -49.84
CA GLN A 235 -20.49 -21.34 -50.58
C GLN A 235 -19.91 -22.67 -50.08
N LYS A 236 -19.92 -22.93 -48.77
CA LYS A 236 -19.53 -24.24 -48.23
C LYS A 236 -20.55 -25.33 -48.56
N ALA A 237 -21.85 -25.03 -48.53
CA ALA A 237 -22.89 -25.98 -48.93
C ALA A 237 -22.79 -26.36 -50.42
N SER A 238 -22.49 -25.40 -51.30
CA SER A 238 -22.27 -25.70 -52.73
C SER A 238 -20.93 -26.39 -53.00
N ALA A 239 -19.87 -26.06 -52.25
CA ALA A 239 -18.58 -26.75 -52.34
C ALA A 239 -18.64 -28.20 -51.82
N VAL A 240 -19.39 -28.47 -50.74
CA VAL A 240 -19.64 -29.82 -50.24
C VAL A 240 -20.53 -30.60 -51.22
N ALA A 241 -21.52 -29.98 -51.85
CA ALA A 241 -22.32 -30.61 -52.91
C ALA A 241 -21.50 -30.90 -54.18
N LEU A 242 -20.51 -30.07 -54.51
CA LEU A 242 -19.55 -30.31 -55.59
C LEU A 242 -18.54 -31.40 -55.24
N ALA A 243 -18.01 -31.42 -54.01
CA ALA A 243 -17.12 -32.47 -53.52
C ALA A 243 -17.84 -33.83 -53.48
N ALA A 244 -19.08 -33.89 -52.99
CA ALA A 244 -19.91 -35.10 -53.02
C ALA A 244 -20.21 -35.59 -54.45
N ARG A 245 -20.25 -34.69 -55.44
CA ARG A 245 -20.35 -35.04 -56.87
C ARG A 245 -19.04 -35.57 -57.46
N ILE A 246 -17.90 -35.10 -56.99
CA ILE A 246 -16.58 -35.58 -57.42
C ILE A 246 -16.30 -36.97 -56.81
N ASP A 247 -16.65 -37.20 -55.54
CA ASP A 247 -16.53 -38.52 -54.90
C ASP A 247 -17.50 -39.56 -55.50
N ALA A 248 -18.68 -39.14 -55.96
CA ALA A 248 -19.60 -40.01 -56.71
C ALA A 248 -19.08 -40.37 -58.12
N ASN A 249 -18.24 -39.54 -58.73
CA ASN A 249 -17.61 -39.82 -60.03
C ASN A 249 -16.28 -40.58 -59.90
N ALA A 250 -15.58 -40.48 -58.77
CA ALA A 250 -14.34 -41.23 -58.49
C ALA A 250 -14.60 -42.71 -58.12
N ALA A 251 -15.82 -43.09 -57.77
CA ALA A 251 -16.21 -44.48 -57.55
C ALA A 251 -16.55 -45.25 -58.84
N GLY A 252 -16.43 -44.63 -60.02
CA GLY A 252 -16.84 -45.18 -61.32
C GLY A 252 -15.75 -45.68 -62.25
N GLU A 253 -14.46 -45.40 -62.01
CA GLU A 253 -13.39 -45.77 -62.94
C GLU A 253 -12.17 -46.34 -62.21
N GLY A 254 -11.77 -47.58 -62.53
CA GLY A 254 -10.39 -48.02 -62.33
C GLY A 254 -10.14 -49.34 -61.61
N THR A 255 -10.91 -50.39 -61.90
CA THR A 255 -10.41 -51.76 -61.79
C THR A 255 -9.30 -51.96 -62.83
N THR A 256 -8.04 -52.23 -62.42
CA THR A 256 -7.18 -53.34 -62.91
C THR A 256 -5.70 -53.22 -62.48
N CYS A 257 -5.23 -54.35 -61.91
CA CYS A 257 -3.94 -55.04 -62.10
C CYS A 257 -2.56 -54.51 -61.63
N ALA A 258 -1.83 -55.50 -61.08
CA ALA A 258 -0.36 -55.69 -60.96
C ALA A 258 0.28 -55.13 -59.66
N VAL A 259 0.64 -55.95 -58.65
CA VAL A 259 1.61 -57.07 -58.52
C VAL A 259 3.08 -56.60 -58.48
N ALA A 260 3.82 -57.18 -57.50
CA ALA A 260 5.28 -57.18 -57.26
C ALA A 260 5.78 -56.02 -56.35
N ALA A 261 6.67 -56.20 -55.36
CA ALA A 261 7.44 -57.35 -54.93
C ALA A 261 7.78 -57.19 -53.44
N ALA A 262 7.76 -58.31 -52.72
CA ALA A 262 8.30 -58.47 -51.39
C ALA A 262 9.76 -58.98 -51.47
N ALA A 263 10.52 -58.63 -50.43
CA ALA A 263 11.73 -59.28 -49.93
C ALA A 263 13.05 -59.12 -50.71
N ALA A 264 14.07 -58.52 -50.06
CA ALA A 264 15.25 -59.25 -49.56
C ALA A 264 16.37 -58.30 -49.04
N ALA A 265 17.16 -58.83 -48.10
CA ALA A 265 18.46 -58.37 -47.56
C ALA A 265 18.41 -57.15 -46.60
N GLY A 266 18.75 -57.28 -45.30
CA GLY A 266 20.03 -57.78 -44.74
C GLY A 266 20.98 -56.59 -44.55
N GLU A 267 21.84 -56.42 -43.55
CA GLU A 267 22.30 -57.18 -42.39
C GLU A 267 23.29 -56.23 -41.65
N ALA A 268 23.38 -56.34 -40.32
CA ALA A 268 24.50 -55.98 -39.42
C ALA A 268 25.35 -54.69 -39.57
N ALA A 269 25.30 -53.83 -38.53
CA ALA A 269 26.46 -53.16 -37.87
C ALA A 269 25.95 -52.43 -36.59
N ALA A 270 25.99 -53.00 -35.39
CA ALA A 270 27.13 -53.14 -34.48
C ALA A 270 27.78 -51.82 -34.02
N ARG A 271 27.40 -51.43 -32.78
CA ARG A 271 28.20 -50.83 -31.69
C ARG A 271 28.50 -49.32 -31.68
N GLU A 272 28.51 -48.82 -30.44
CA GLU A 272 28.85 -47.46 -29.92
C GLU A 272 27.67 -46.47 -30.06
N GLU A 273 26.83 -46.24 -29.04
CA GLU A 273 27.09 -45.34 -27.90
C GLU A 273 25.84 -45.32 -26.95
N PRO A 274 25.87 -45.86 -25.72
CA PRO A 274 24.81 -45.63 -24.74
C PRO A 274 25.25 -44.74 -23.56
N ALA A 275 26.26 -43.88 -23.74
CA ALA A 275 26.76 -42.99 -22.70
C ALA A 275 26.41 -41.50 -22.93
N GLU A 276 26.27 -41.07 -24.19
CA GLU A 276 25.99 -39.66 -24.50
C GLU A 276 24.49 -39.30 -24.46
N THR A 277 23.60 -40.25 -24.78
CA THR A 277 22.14 -40.04 -24.76
C THR A 277 21.59 -39.95 -23.34
N LEU A 278 22.13 -40.72 -22.39
CA LEU A 278 21.73 -40.62 -20.97
C LEU A 278 22.25 -39.34 -20.30
N ARG A 279 23.42 -38.80 -20.70
CA ARG A 279 23.92 -37.50 -20.22
C ARG A 279 23.12 -36.32 -20.80
N LYS A 280 22.78 -36.34 -22.09
CA LYS A 280 21.90 -35.34 -22.70
C LYS A 280 20.47 -35.41 -22.15
N GLU A 281 19.98 -36.59 -21.75
CA GLU A 281 18.70 -36.71 -21.06
C GLU A 281 18.73 -36.24 -19.60
N TRP A 282 19.86 -36.36 -18.90
CA TRP A 282 20.02 -35.83 -17.53
C TRP A 282 20.20 -34.30 -17.53
N GLU A 283 20.98 -33.74 -18.46
CA GLU A 283 21.13 -32.28 -18.63
C GLU A 283 19.87 -31.62 -19.22
N GLY A 284 19.12 -32.34 -20.05
CA GLY A 284 17.81 -31.90 -20.57
C GLY A 284 16.68 -31.94 -19.55
N LYS A 285 16.77 -32.80 -18.52
CA LYS A 285 15.78 -32.89 -17.43
C LYS A 285 15.97 -31.81 -16.36
N ASN A 286 17.18 -31.31 -16.13
CA ASN A 286 17.41 -30.18 -15.21
C ASN A 286 17.05 -28.80 -15.80
N LYS A 287 16.90 -28.67 -17.12
CA LYS A 287 16.40 -27.44 -17.77
C LYS A 287 14.86 -27.35 -17.87
N LYS A 288 14.13 -28.37 -17.38
CA LYS A 288 12.67 -28.42 -17.38
C LYS A 288 12.05 -28.30 -15.98
N ARG A 289 12.72 -27.64 -15.04
CA ARG A 289 12.03 -27.13 -13.85
C ARG A 289 11.29 -25.87 -14.28
N LYS A 290 9.96 -25.89 -14.15
CA LYS A 290 9.04 -24.85 -14.62
C LYS A 290 9.57 -23.49 -14.15
N SER A 291 9.90 -22.63 -15.11
CA SER A 291 9.95 -21.19 -14.88
C SER A 291 8.65 -20.82 -14.18
N THR A 292 8.73 -20.34 -12.94
CA THR A 292 7.59 -19.68 -12.28
C THR A 292 7.01 -18.64 -13.23
N ILE A 293 5.70 -18.39 -13.13
CA ILE A 293 4.92 -17.56 -14.07
C ILE A 293 5.56 -16.18 -14.37
N THR A 294 6.48 -15.70 -13.53
CA THR A 294 7.18 -14.42 -13.66
C THR A 294 8.67 -14.50 -14.07
N GLY A 295 9.24 -15.70 -14.30
CA GLY A 295 10.61 -15.86 -14.80
C GLY A 295 11.74 -15.71 -13.76
N LEU A 296 11.43 -15.78 -12.45
CA LEU A 296 12.46 -15.77 -11.39
C LEU A 296 13.38 -17.00 -11.44
N THR A 297 14.65 -16.78 -11.08
CA THR A 297 15.60 -17.87 -10.85
C THR A 297 15.31 -18.56 -9.51
N ALA A 298 15.75 -19.82 -9.36
CA ALA A 298 15.61 -20.55 -8.09
C ALA A 298 16.36 -19.86 -6.92
N GLU A 299 17.44 -19.13 -7.22
CA GLU A 299 18.20 -18.35 -6.25
C GLU A 299 17.37 -17.17 -5.74
N ASP A 300 16.65 -16.48 -6.62
CA ASP A 300 15.78 -15.35 -6.25
C ASP A 300 14.59 -15.83 -5.41
N GLN A 301 14.00 -16.98 -5.73
CA GLN A 301 12.95 -17.60 -4.90
C GLN A 301 13.49 -17.91 -3.50
N SER A 302 14.65 -18.56 -3.42
CA SER A 302 15.31 -18.88 -2.14
C SER A 302 15.60 -17.63 -1.31
N LYS A 303 15.95 -16.52 -1.98
CA LYS A 303 16.19 -15.23 -1.33
C LYS A 303 14.93 -14.64 -0.71
N ILE A 304 13.79 -14.70 -1.41
CA ILE A 304 12.49 -14.25 -0.88
C ILE A 304 12.10 -15.07 0.35
N LEU A 305 12.32 -16.40 0.30
CA LEU A 305 12.00 -17.31 1.40
C LEU A 305 12.90 -17.08 2.62
N LEU A 306 14.21 -16.92 2.42
CA LEU A 306 15.14 -16.53 3.48
C LEU A 306 14.78 -15.17 4.10
N GLU A 307 14.24 -14.24 3.30
CA GLU A 307 13.77 -12.96 3.80
C GLU A 307 12.51 -13.10 4.66
N CYS A 308 11.55 -13.95 4.26
CA CYS A 308 10.39 -14.31 5.09
C CYS A 308 10.83 -14.91 6.43
N MET A 309 11.70 -15.93 6.40
CA MET A 309 12.20 -16.58 7.62
C MET A 309 12.94 -15.59 8.52
N GLY A 310 13.84 -14.79 7.94
CA GLY A 310 14.58 -13.77 8.68
C GLY A 310 13.66 -12.72 9.31
N ALA A 311 12.60 -12.31 8.61
CA ALA A 311 11.60 -11.38 9.13
C ALA A 311 10.76 -11.98 10.26
N MET A 312 10.41 -13.28 10.19
CA MET A 312 9.74 -14.01 11.27
C MET A 312 10.62 -14.10 12.52
N GLU A 313 11.91 -14.43 12.37
CA GLU A 313 12.85 -14.52 13.50
C GLU A 313 13.01 -13.20 14.26
N ILE A 314 13.04 -12.07 13.54
CA ILE A 314 13.13 -10.73 14.14
C ILE A 314 11.76 -10.07 14.37
N CYS A 315 10.66 -10.79 14.14
CA CYS A 315 9.31 -10.30 14.37
C CYS A 315 9.00 -8.97 13.65
N ASP A 316 9.58 -8.74 12.46
CA ASP A 316 9.45 -7.49 11.70
C ASP A 316 8.27 -7.56 10.73
N MET A 317 7.12 -7.03 11.16
CA MET A 317 5.87 -7.08 10.40
C MET A 317 5.98 -6.43 9.02
N LEU A 318 6.65 -5.27 8.90
CA LEU A 318 6.74 -4.54 7.64
C LEU A 318 7.61 -5.28 6.62
N ARG A 319 8.69 -5.91 7.10
CA ARG A 319 9.57 -6.70 6.25
C ARG A 319 8.88 -8.00 5.82
N LEU A 320 8.18 -8.66 6.74
CA LEU A 320 7.42 -9.87 6.47
C LEU A 320 6.31 -9.63 5.44
N GLU A 321 5.54 -8.55 5.60
CA GLU A 321 4.48 -8.17 4.66
C GLU A 321 5.03 -7.92 3.25
N LYS A 322 6.17 -7.22 3.13
CA LYS A 322 6.83 -6.99 1.84
C LYS A 322 7.28 -8.29 1.18
N ALA A 323 7.92 -9.16 1.95
CA ALA A 323 8.41 -10.46 1.45
C ALA A 323 7.26 -11.38 1.04
N LEU A 324 6.17 -11.43 1.81
CA LEU A 324 4.96 -12.17 1.46
C LEU A 324 4.30 -11.63 0.19
N ASN A 325 4.19 -10.31 0.05
CA ASN A 325 3.64 -9.69 -1.16
C ASN A 325 4.50 -9.98 -2.39
N GLU A 326 5.82 -9.99 -2.24
CA GLU A 326 6.75 -10.37 -3.30
C GLU A 326 6.61 -11.85 -3.65
N ALA A 327 6.52 -12.74 -2.67
CA ALA A 327 6.28 -14.16 -2.88
C ALA A 327 4.97 -14.43 -3.65
N ILE A 328 3.87 -13.75 -3.26
CA ILE A 328 2.57 -13.85 -3.95
C ILE A 328 2.67 -13.31 -5.38
N LYS A 329 3.30 -12.15 -5.57
CA LYS A 329 3.46 -11.53 -6.88
C LYS A 329 4.27 -12.40 -7.84
N GLN A 330 5.30 -13.08 -7.34
CA GLN A 330 6.17 -13.93 -8.13
C GLN A 330 5.69 -15.38 -8.25
N GLY A 331 4.64 -15.76 -7.53
CA GLY A 331 4.08 -17.12 -7.56
C GLY A 331 5.06 -18.18 -7.04
N VAL A 332 5.74 -17.90 -5.92
CA VAL A 332 6.68 -18.85 -5.30
C VAL A 332 5.92 -20.06 -4.74
N GLU A 333 6.26 -21.27 -5.18
CA GLU A 333 5.52 -22.51 -4.89
C GLU A 333 5.87 -23.19 -3.54
N GLU A 334 6.85 -22.69 -2.76
CA GLU A 334 7.17 -23.24 -1.43
C GLU A 334 6.07 -22.95 -0.40
N GLN A 335 5.04 -23.80 -0.43
CA GLN A 335 3.79 -23.64 0.31
C GLN A 335 3.98 -23.64 1.83
N GLU A 336 4.91 -24.42 2.39
CA GLU A 336 5.06 -24.55 3.84
C GLU A 336 5.58 -23.26 4.49
N VAL A 337 6.72 -22.72 4.02
CA VAL A 337 7.31 -21.50 4.59
C VAL A 337 6.39 -20.29 4.39
N ILE A 338 5.73 -20.20 3.24
CA ILE A 338 4.78 -19.11 2.96
C ILE A 338 3.54 -19.23 3.85
N SER A 339 3.03 -20.45 4.06
CA SER A 339 1.90 -20.71 4.96
C SER A 339 2.26 -20.35 6.41
N ASP A 340 3.42 -20.81 6.89
CA ASP A 340 3.91 -20.50 8.24
C ASP A 340 4.08 -18.98 8.43
N ALA A 341 4.61 -18.29 7.42
CA ALA A 341 4.77 -16.84 7.42
C ALA A 341 3.41 -16.11 7.43
N GLN A 342 2.41 -16.61 6.69
CA GLN A 342 1.04 -16.06 6.69
C GLN A 342 0.36 -16.27 8.05
N ASP A 343 0.46 -17.46 8.63
CA ASP A 343 -0.09 -17.76 9.95
C ASP A 343 0.58 -16.92 11.03
N PHE A 344 1.90 -16.75 10.95
CA PHE A 344 2.65 -15.88 11.85
C PHE A 344 2.21 -14.41 11.72
N TYR A 345 2.01 -13.93 10.49
CA TYR A 345 1.51 -12.58 10.21
C TYR A 345 0.09 -12.37 10.77
N GLN A 346 -0.81 -13.34 10.60
CA GLN A 346 -2.16 -13.28 11.17
C GLN A 346 -2.15 -13.32 12.70
N ASN A 347 -1.25 -14.11 13.30
CA ASN A 347 -1.12 -14.20 14.74
C ASN A 347 -0.51 -12.94 15.38
N LEU A 348 0.36 -12.22 14.65
CA LEU A 348 0.90 -10.93 15.10
C LEU A 348 -0.19 -9.89 15.38
N ALA A 349 -1.32 -9.96 14.67
CA ALA A 349 -2.47 -9.08 14.88
C ALA A 349 -3.29 -9.42 16.14
N LYS A 350 -3.08 -10.60 16.75
CA LYS A 350 -3.82 -11.05 17.94
C LYS A 350 -3.11 -10.58 19.21
N GLU A 351 -3.85 -9.90 20.08
CA GLU A 351 -3.36 -9.36 21.36
C GLU A 351 -2.70 -10.42 22.26
N ASP A 352 -3.40 -11.54 22.50
CA ASP A 352 -2.92 -12.60 23.39
C ASP A 352 -1.61 -13.22 22.92
N TRP A 353 -1.49 -13.40 21.60
CA TRP A 353 -0.30 -13.98 20.99
C TRP A 353 0.90 -13.01 21.09
N LEU A 354 0.66 -11.72 20.87
CA LEU A 354 1.68 -10.69 21.01
C LEU A 354 2.18 -10.58 22.46
N ALA A 355 1.27 -10.57 23.43
CA ALA A 355 1.60 -10.58 24.85
C ALA A 355 2.37 -11.85 25.25
N PHE A 356 1.99 -13.01 24.72
CA PHE A 356 2.71 -14.27 24.92
C PHE A 356 4.14 -14.22 24.36
N LYS A 357 4.30 -13.79 23.10
CA LYS A 357 5.62 -13.69 22.45
C LYS A 357 6.53 -12.66 23.11
N MET A 358 5.99 -11.55 23.61
CA MET A 358 6.78 -10.59 24.38
C MET A 358 7.32 -11.19 25.68
N ARG A 359 6.49 -11.94 26.41
CA ARG A 359 6.92 -12.65 27.63
C ARG A 359 8.00 -13.70 27.35
N GLU A 360 7.84 -14.48 26.27
CA GLU A 360 8.83 -15.46 25.82
C GLU A 360 10.19 -14.79 25.53
N GLN A 361 10.20 -13.70 24.76
CA GLN A 361 11.43 -12.98 24.43
C GLN A 361 12.07 -12.30 25.65
N VAL A 362 11.27 -11.78 26.59
CA VAL A 362 11.79 -11.27 27.86
C VAL A 362 12.48 -12.39 28.65
N ALA A 363 11.87 -13.58 28.75
CA ALA A 363 12.47 -14.71 29.45
C ALA A 363 13.79 -15.16 28.80
N VAL A 364 13.87 -15.19 27.46
CA VAL A 364 15.13 -15.46 26.73
C VAL A 364 16.20 -14.40 27.06
N LEU A 365 15.80 -13.13 27.08
CA LEU A 365 16.70 -12.03 27.45
C LEU A 365 17.13 -12.07 28.91
N GLU A 366 16.37 -12.66 29.82
CA GLU A 366 16.76 -12.77 31.23
C GLU A 366 17.63 -14.00 31.50
N GLY A 367 17.32 -15.14 30.86
CA GLY A 367 18.01 -16.41 31.06
C GLY A 367 19.44 -16.44 30.53
N ASN A 368 19.71 -15.83 29.38
CA ASN A 368 21.03 -15.92 28.74
C ASN A 368 21.87 -14.63 28.91
N ARG A 369 22.50 -14.47 30.08
CA ARG A 369 23.30 -13.27 30.39
C ARG A 369 24.59 -13.09 29.57
N ARG A 370 25.12 -14.17 28.99
CA ARG A 370 26.47 -14.18 28.40
C ARG A 370 26.53 -14.31 26.86
N GLY A 371 25.45 -14.71 26.19
CA GLY A 371 25.41 -14.87 24.73
C GLY A 371 25.15 -13.59 23.93
N ASP A 372 25.36 -13.65 22.60
CA ASP A 372 24.85 -12.61 21.70
C ASP A 372 23.31 -12.73 21.62
N GLN A 373 22.64 -11.70 22.11
CA GLN A 373 21.18 -11.58 22.11
C GLN A 373 20.70 -10.49 21.15
N SER A 374 21.48 -10.20 20.11
CA SER A 374 21.20 -9.11 19.17
C SER A 374 19.86 -9.32 18.46
N THR A 375 19.55 -10.56 18.10
CA THR A 375 18.28 -10.96 17.46
C THR A 375 17.10 -10.84 18.42
N SER A 376 17.19 -11.37 19.65
CA SER A 376 16.12 -11.27 20.65
C SER A 376 15.81 -9.83 21.05
N VAL A 377 16.84 -8.97 21.18
CA VAL A 377 16.62 -7.54 21.44
C VAL A 377 15.88 -6.88 20.27
N LYS A 378 16.27 -7.18 19.02
CA LYS A 378 15.59 -6.65 17.83
C LYS A 378 14.14 -7.15 17.71
N CYS A 379 13.88 -8.45 17.90
CA CYS A 379 12.51 -8.97 17.91
C CYS A 379 11.66 -8.26 18.98
N LEU A 380 12.18 -8.12 20.21
CA LEU A 380 11.42 -7.46 21.26
C LEU A 380 11.14 -5.97 20.96
N GLN A 381 12.08 -5.26 20.30
CA GLN A 381 11.85 -3.89 19.84
C GLN A 381 10.75 -3.80 18.78
N ASN A 382 10.73 -4.73 17.82
CA ASN A 382 9.72 -4.77 16.77
C ASN A 382 8.33 -5.10 17.35
N LEU A 383 8.25 -6.06 18.28
CA LEU A 383 7.02 -6.38 19.01
C LEU A 383 6.50 -5.17 19.81
N ILE A 384 7.36 -4.45 20.54
CA ILE A 384 6.97 -3.22 21.26
C ILE A 384 6.41 -2.17 20.31
N LYS A 385 7.03 -1.99 19.14
CA LYS A 385 6.58 -1.02 18.14
C LYS A 385 5.20 -1.40 17.60
N HIS A 386 4.95 -2.69 17.35
CA HIS A 386 3.66 -3.17 16.89
C HIS A 386 2.57 -3.04 17.95
N ALA A 387 2.87 -3.45 19.20
CA ALA A 387 1.97 -3.29 20.35
C ALA A 387 1.50 -1.84 20.54
N GLY A 388 2.43 -0.89 20.40
CA GLY A 388 2.13 0.54 20.53
C GLY A 388 1.19 1.07 19.43
N GLY A 389 1.17 0.45 18.25
CA GLY A 389 0.21 0.76 17.20
C GLY A 389 -1.19 0.22 17.50
N LEU A 390 -1.28 -0.95 18.13
CA LEU A 390 -2.55 -1.61 18.49
C LEU A 390 -3.14 -1.12 19.82
N GLN A 391 -2.37 -0.40 20.65
CA GLN A 391 -2.76 0.02 22.01
C GLN A 391 -3.10 -1.14 22.94
N VAL A 392 -2.31 -2.20 22.85
CA VAL A 392 -2.55 -3.51 23.46
C VAL A 392 -1.41 -3.85 24.44
N ALA A 393 -1.75 -4.56 25.53
CA ALA A 393 -0.79 -5.16 26.48
C ALA A 393 0.19 -4.15 27.13
N ASP A 394 -0.34 -3.08 27.73
CA ASP A 394 0.46 -1.99 28.32
C ASP A 394 1.48 -2.45 29.37
N GLU A 395 1.16 -3.46 30.18
CA GLU A 395 2.06 -3.98 31.22
C GLU A 395 3.21 -4.78 30.63
N GLU A 396 2.92 -5.67 29.67
CA GLU A 396 3.92 -6.43 28.91
C GLU A 396 4.85 -5.50 28.14
N VAL A 397 4.31 -4.43 27.55
CA VAL A 397 5.10 -3.40 26.87
C VAL A 397 6.05 -2.69 27.83
N LYS A 398 5.61 -2.35 29.05
CA LYS A 398 6.49 -1.75 30.07
C LYS A 398 7.61 -2.70 30.48
N LEU A 399 7.29 -3.98 30.72
CA LEU A 399 8.28 -5.01 31.07
C LEU A 399 9.30 -5.23 29.94
N ALA A 400 8.82 -5.35 28.71
CA ALA A 400 9.66 -5.51 27.53
C ALA A 400 10.60 -4.31 27.33
N LYS A 401 10.08 -3.08 27.44
CA LYS A 401 10.90 -1.85 27.38
C LYS A 401 12.00 -1.84 28.43
N LYS A 402 11.69 -2.26 29.67
CA LYS A 402 12.67 -2.36 30.76
C LYS A 402 13.77 -3.39 30.45
N ALA A 403 13.39 -4.56 29.92
CA ALA A 403 14.34 -5.60 29.53
C ALA A 403 15.29 -5.13 28.41
N VAL A 404 14.75 -4.51 27.35
CA VAL A 404 15.54 -3.92 26.25
C VAL A 404 16.51 -2.86 26.76
N GLN A 405 16.05 -1.91 27.59
CA GLN A 405 16.90 -0.87 28.16
C GLN A 405 18.01 -1.45 29.05
N GLY A 406 17.70 -2.47 29.86
CA GLY A 406 18.68 -3.17 30.67
C GLY A 406 19.81 -3.78 29.82
N ARG A 407 19.44 -4.41 28.70
CA ARG A 407 20.41 -5.01 27.77
C ARG A 407 21.22 -3.98 26.98
N MET A 408 20.62 -2.88 26.56
CA MET A 408 21.36 -1.77 25.93
C MET A 408 22.39 -1.17 26.88
N ARG A 409 22.02 -0.94 28.15
CA ARG A 409 22.96 -0.44 29.18
C ARG A 409 24.10 -1.42 29.42
N TYR A 410 23.81 -2.72 29.47
CA TYR A 410 24.85 -3.74 29.60
C TYR A 410 25.83 -3.74 28.43
N ARG A 411 25.33 -3.68 27.18
CA ARG A 411 26.16 -3.58 25.97
C ARG A 411 27.03 -2.33 25.99
N ALA A 412 26.45 -1.17 26.30
CA ALA A 412 27.18 0.09 26.38
C ALA A 412 28.31 0.06 27.41
N ARG A 413 28.09 -0.58 28.57
CA ARG A 413 29.15 -0.78 29.58
C ARG A 413 30.26 -1.72 29.09
N LYS A 414 29.90 -2.77 28.35
CA LYS A 414 30.87 -3.73 27.81
C LYS A 414 31.72 -3.15 26.68
N THR A 415 31.22 -2.17 25.91
CA THR A 415 31.98 -1.53 24.83
C THR A 415 32.91 -0.41 25.29
N VAL A 416 32.70 0.11 26.50
CA VAL A 416 33.50 1.21 27.08
C VAL A 416 34.69 0.69 27.89
N ASN A 417 34.62 -0.56 28.36
CA ASN A 417 35.72 -1.29 28.97
C ASN A 417 36.40 -2.16 27.93
#